data_AF-A0A0A1DSH6-F1
#
_entry.id   AF-A0A0A1DSH6-F1
#
_cell.length_a   1.000
_cell.length_b   1.000
_cell.length_c   1.000
_cell.angle_alpha   90.00
_cell.angle_beta   90.00
_cell.angle_gamma   90.00
#
_symmetry.space_group_name_H-M   'P 1'
#
loop_
_entity.id
_entity.type
_entity.pdbx_description
1 polymer ?
#
loop_
_entity_poly.entity_id
_entity_poly.type
_entity_poly.pdbx_seq_one_letter_code
_entity_poly.pdbx_strand_id
1 'polypeptide(L)'
;MTMAEGRPSWLDESCPAWCTREHREEDHPDDHYHQSEATVVPAVAGPGDTIPLTASLTATTLGVRVGRHVGDDLTWLVVEALEAPRPRLVLTAESAGALHRALEAQLAAVH
;
A
#
# COMPACT_ATOMS: atom_id res chain seq x y z
N MET A 1 20.92 -1.51 -30.84
CA MET A 1 19.50 -1.68 -31.22
C MET A 1 18.86 -2.41 -30.06
N THR A 2 18.38 -1.67 -29.06
CA THR A 2 17.92 -2.23 -27.78
C THR A 2 16.48 -2.66 -27.99
N MET A 3 16.23 -3.97 -27.93
CA MET A 3 14.89 -4.54 -27.98
C MET A 3 14.06 -3.88 -26.88
N ALA A 4 12.91 -3.31 -27.21
CA ALA A 4 11.90 -3.05 -26.20
C ALA A 4 11.54 -4.43 -25.62
N GLU A 5 12.01 -4.72 -24.40
CA GLU A 5 11.51 -5.87 -23.65
C GLU A 5 10.00 -5.71 -23.56
N GLY A 6 9.34 -6.60 -24.30
CA GLY A 6 7.97 -6.42 -24.74
C GLY A 6 7.04 -6.41 -23.54
N ARG A 7 6.18 -5.41 -23.50
CA ARG A 7 5.00 -5.42 -22.64
C ARG A 7 4.31 -6.79 -22.72
N PRO A 8 4.06 -7.47 -21.58
CA PRO A 8 3.49 -8.81 -21.61
C PRO A 8 2.07 -8.78 -22.20
N SER A 9 1.68 -9.90 -22.78
CA SER A 9 0.43 -10.02 -23.56
C SER A 9 -0.83 -9.82 -22.71
N TRP A 10 -0.75 -10.10 -21.42
CA TRP A 10 -1.84 -9.91 -20.45
C TRP A 10 -2.00 -8.46 -19.98
N LEU A 11 -0.98 -7.61 -20.14
CA LEU A 11 -1.06 -6.21 -19.74
C LEU A 11 -1.73 -5.42 -20.86
N ASP A 12 -3.04 -5.18 -20.77
CA ASP A 12 -3.86 -4.51 -21.78
C ASP A 12 -4.01 -2.98 -21.59
N GLU A 13 -3.57 -2.47 -20.46
CA GLU A 13 -3.43 -1.04 -20.16
C GLU A 13 -1.97 -0.55 -20.00
N SER A 14 -1.78 0.78 -20.03
CA SER A 14 -0.47 1.38 -19.73
C SER A 14 -0.22 1.41 -18.23
N CYS A 15 1.03 1.21 -17.82
CA CYS A 15 1.42 1.38 -16.41
C CYS A 15 1.08 2.81 -15.94
N PRO A 16 0.36 2.97 -14.81
CA PRO A 16 0.22 4.25 -14.15
C PRO A 16 1.58 4.84 -13.80
N ALA A 17 1.70 6.17 -13.75
CA ALA A 17 2.98 6.85 -13.47
C ALA A 17 3.61 6.51 -12.10
N TRP A 18 2.81 5.98 -11.17
CA TRP A 18 3.27 5.53 -9.85
C TRP A 18 3.68 4.05 -9.81
N CYS A 19 3.42 3.28 -10.87
CA CYS A 19 3.77 1.86 -10.92
C CYS A 19 5.28 1.71 -11.13
N THR A 20 5.93 0.96 -10.24
CA THR A 20 7.35 0.64 -10.31
C THR A 20 7.61 -0.86 -10.37
N ARG A 21 6.53 -1.67 -10.46
CA ARG A 21 6.62 -3.13 -10.56
C ARG A 21 7.07 -3.53 -11.97
N GLU A 22 7.94 -4.52 -12.04
CA GLU A 22 8.26 -5.19 -13.30
C GLU A 22 7.14 -6.19 -13.65
N HIS A 23 6.69 -6.16 -14.89
CA HIS A 23 5.65 -7.06 -15.40
C HIS A 23 6.27 -8.04 -16.38
N ARG A 24 6.09 -9.34 -16.14
CA ARG A 24 6.66 -10.42 -16.97
C ARG A 24 5.55 -11.26 -17.59
N GLU A 25 5.83 -11.85 -18.75
CA GLU A 25 4.87 -12.71 -19.45
C GLU A 25 4.44 -13.90 -18.58
N GLU A 26 5.36 -14.41 -17.75
CA GLU A 26 5.17 -15.58 -16.90
C GLU A 26 4.56 -15.27 -15.52
N ASP A 27 4.20 -14.01 -15.24
CA ASP A 27 3.54 -13.65 -13.98
C ASP A 27 2.23 -14.43 -13.83
N HIS A 28 2.00 -15.00 -12.64
CA HIS A 28 0.76 -15.69 -12.31
C HIS A 28 -0.42 -14.71 -12.42
N PRO A 29 -1.64 -15.14 -12.78
CA PRO A 29 -2.81 -14.23 -12.88
C PRO A 29 -3.06 -13.39 -11.63
N ASP A 30 -2.83 -13.94 -10.44
CA ASP A 30 -2.96 -13.21 -9.17
C ASP A 30 -1.91 -12.08 -9.01
N ASP A 31 -0.83 -12.13 -9.79
CA ASP A 31 0.25 -11.14 -9.82
C ASP A 31 0.06 -10.07 -10.91
N HIS A 32 -1.05 -10.11 -11.65
CA HIS A 32 -1.39 -9.11 -12.68
C HIS A 32 -1.94 -7.85 -12.00
N TYR A 33 -1.05 -7.06 -11.38
CA TYR A 33 -1.38 -5.79 -10.76
C TYR A 33 -0.24 -4.77 -10.82
N HIS A 34 -0.62 -3.50 -10.86
CA HIS A 34 0.27 -2.35 -10.68
C HIS A 34 0.57 -2.14 -9.20
N GLN A 35 1.80 -1.74 -8.89
CA GLN A 35 2.23 -1.47 -7.52
C GLN A 35 3.28 -0.36 -7.49
N SER A 36 3.15 0.58 -6.56
CA SER A 36 4.21 1.56 -6.28
C SER A 36 5.30 0.96 -5.39
N GLU A 37 6.46 1.60 -5.37
CA GLU A 37 7.42 1.39 -4.30
C GLU A 37 6.76 1.72 -2.94
N ALA A 38 7.13 0.95 -1.92
CA ALA A 38 6.60 1.16 -0.58
C ALA A 38 7.37 2.29 0.12
N THR A 39 6.65 3.27 0.65
CA THR A 39 7.21 4.20 1.64
C THR A 39 7.29 3.48 2.99
N VAL A 40 8.47 3.46 3.59
CA VAL A 40 8.74 2.75 4.85
C VAL A 40 8.78 3.74 6.00
N VAL A 41 7.96 3.53 7.03
CA VAL A 41 7.87 4.41 8.20
C VAL A 41 7.97 3.63 9.52
N PRO A 42 8.79 4.08 10.50
CA PRO A 42 8.78 3.48 11.83
C PRO A 42 7.47 3.84 12.56
N ALA A 43 6.91 2.89 13.30
CA ALA A 43 5.65 3.08 14.01
C ALA A 43 5.59 2.27 15.31
N VAL A 44 4.56 2.56 16.10
CA VAL A 44 4.12 1.74 17.23
C VAL A 44 2.69 1.29 16.95
N ALA A 45 2.45 -0.01 16.93
CA ALA A 45 1.15 -0.56 16.61
C ALA A 45 0.84 -1.82 17.41
N GLY A 46 -0.43 -2.16 17.50
CA GLY A 46 -0.92 -3.33 18.20
C GLY A 46 -2.44 -3.36 18.16
N PRO A 47 -3.08 -4.36 18.79
CA PRO A 47 -4.53 -4.46 18.86
C PRO A 47 -5.20 -3.25 19.54
N GLY A 48 -4.50 -2.59 20.46
CA GLY A 48 -5.01 -1.44 21.18
C GLY A 48 -6.21 -1.75 22.09
N ASP A 49 -6.37 -3.01 22.47
CA ASP A 49 -7.51 -3.54 23.23
C ASP A 49 -7.21 -3.74 24.73
N THR A 50 -6.00 -3.37 25.18
CA THR A 50 -5.58 -3.44 26.58
C THR A 50 -5.62 -2.08 27.28
N ILE A 51 -5.77 -2.09 28.61
CA ILE A 51 -5.60 -0.91 29.47
C ILE A 51 -4.41 -1.16 30.42
N PRO A 52 -3.36 -0.33 30.41
CA PRO A 52 -3.17 0.83 29.53
C PRO A 52 -2.97 0.42 28.06
N LEU A 53 -3.30 1.33 27.14
CA LEU A 53 -3.18 1.10 25.69
C LEU A 53 -1.79 0.56 25.32
N THR A 54 -0.75 1.16 25.90
CA THR A 54 0.66 0.83 25.65
C THR A 54 1.04 -0.60 25.99
N ALA A 55 0.25 -1.33 26.78
CA ALA A 55 0.55 -2.71 27.15
C ALA A 55 0.40 -3.71 25.98
N SER A 56 -0.35 -3.36 24.93
CA SER A 56 -0.53 -4.21 23.73
C SER A 56 0.18 -3.68 22.48
N LEU A 57 0.90 -2.56 22.60
CA LEU A 57 1.57 -1.94 21.47
C LEU A 57 3.03 -2.39 21.38
N THR A 58 3.50 -2.62 20.16
CA THR A 58 4.89 -2.98 19.87
C THR A 58 5.47 -2.06 18.80
N ALA A 59 6.80 -1.87 18.83
CA ALA A 59 7.49 -1.18 17.75
C ALA A 59 7.44 -2.04 16.48
N THR A 60 7.21 -1.40 15.33
CA THR A 60 7.09 -2.06 14.03
C THR A 60 7.48 -1.11 12.90
N THR A 61 7.67 -1.65 11.70
CA THR A 61 7.83 -0.86 10.48
C THR A 61 6.58 -1.01 9.62
N LEU A 62 5.99 0.11 9.20
CA LEU A 62 4.87 0.10 8.27
C LEU A 62 5.36 0.38 6.85
N GLY A 63 4.86 -0.39 5.89
CA GLY A 63 4.93 -0.08 4.48
C GLY A 63 3.63 0.58 4.02
N VAL A 64 3.75 1.70 3.30
CA VAL A 64 2.64 2.40 2.65
C VAL A 64 2.83 2.34 1.14
N ARG A 65 1.85 1.80 0.41
CA ARG A 65 1.95 1.66 -1.05
C ARG A 65 0.61 1.74 -1.74
N VAL A 66 0.67 2.03 -3.05
CA VAL A 66 -0.48 2.05 -3.94
C VAL A 66 -0.50 0.77 -4.78
N GLY A 67 -1.67 0.20 -5.04
CA GLY A 67 -1.84 -0.92 -5.94
C GLY A 67 -3.17 -0.94 -6.66
N ARG A 68 -3.23 -1.63 -7.81
CA ARG A 68 -4.44 -1.80 -8.62
C ARG A 68 -4.29 -3.02 -9.51
N HIS A 69 -5.23 -3.95 -9.53
CA HIS A 69 -5.20 -5.07 -10.49
C HIS A 69 -5.34 -4.56 -11.92
N VAL A 70 -4.75 -5.26 -12.88
CA VAL A 70 -4.92 -4.94 -14.30
C VAL A 70 -6.39 -5.14 -14.68
N GLY A 71 -6.96 -4.13 -15.35
CA GLY A 71 -8.37 -4.12 -15.73
C GLY A 71 -9.33 -3.66 -14.64
N ASP A 72 -8.87 -3.44 -13.41
CA ASP A 72 -9.67 -2.88 -12.33
C ASP A 72 -9.71 -1.35 -12.39
N ASP A 73 -10.87 -0.77 -12.07
CA ASP A 73 -11.04 0.68 -11.99
C ASP A 73 -10.52 1.28 -10.67
N LEU A 74 -10.37 0.44 -9.65
CA LEU A 74 -10.25 0.91 -8.30
C LEU A 74 -8.82 0.76 -7.76
N THR A 75 -8.26 1.88 -7.29
CA THR A 75 -6.89 1.96 -6.77
C THR A 75 -6.88 1.90 -5.25
N TRP A 76 -6.03 1.02 -4.72
CA TRP A 76 -5.89 0.73 -3.29
C TRP A 76 -4.66 1.41 -2.71
N LEU A 77 -4.81 1.94 -1.50
CA LEU A 77 -3.70 2.30 -0.64
C LEU A 77 -3.62 1.28 0.50
N VAL A 78 -2.47 0.62 0.61
CA VAL A 78 -2.23 -0.40 1.62
C VAL A 78 -1.23 0.14 2.64
N VAL A 79 -1.60 0.09 3.92
CA VAL A 79 -0.71 0.34 5.06
C VAL A 79 -0.61 -0.98 5.83
N GLU A 80 0.57 -1.55 5.93
CA GLU A 80 0.76 -2.82 6.64
C GLU A 80 2.10 -2.93 7.33
N ALA A 81 2.16 -3.74 8.39
CA ALA A 81 3.43 -4.12 8.98
C ALA A 81 4.26 -4.94 7.99
N LEU A 82 5.55 -4.62 7.89
CA LEU A 82 6.47 -5.33 7.00
C LEU A 82 6.95 -6.65 7.61
N GLU A 83 7.00 -6.73 8.94
CA GLU A 83 7.52 -7.89 9.66
C GLU A 83 6.43 -8.77 10.31
N ALA A 84 5.16 -8.39 10.21
CA ALA A 84 4.06 -9.08 10.88
C ALA A 84 2.78 -9.06 10.02
N PRO A 85 1.87 -10.05 10.16
CA PRO A 85 0.62 -10.10 9.38
C PRO A 85 -0.37 -9.00 9.76
N ARG A 86 -0.15 -8.31 10.89
CA ARG A 86 -0.95 -7.20 11.39
C ARG A 86 -0.05 -6.14 12.04
N PRO A 87 -0.48 -4.88 12.07
CA PRO A 87 -1.71 -4.33 11.45
C PRO A 87 -1.67 -4.33 9.93
N ARG A 88 -2.85 -4.36 9.30
CA ARG A 88 -3.05 -4.18 7.86
C ARG A 88 -4.33 -3.39 7.61
N LEU A 89 -4.22 -2.34 6.81
CA LEU A 89 -5.30 -1.46 6.41
C LEU A 89 -5.27 -1.31 4.89
N VAL A 90 -6.41 -1.55 4.25
CA VAL A 90 -6.60 -1.39 2.81
C VAL A 90 -7.67 -0.33 2.61
N LEU A 91 -7.33 0.71 1.85
CA LEU A 91 -8.15 1.89 1.66
C LEU A 91 -8.37 2.12 0.16
N THR A 92 -9.51 2.71 -0.18
CA THR A 92 -9.69 3.33 -1.49
C THR A 92 -8.98 4.69 -1.49
N ALA A 93 -8.78 5.30 -2.67
CA ALA A 93 -8.28 6.67 -2.74
C ALA A 93 -9.14 7.68 -1.94
N GLU A 94 -10.46 7.50 -1.96
CA GLU A 94 -11.40 8.34 -1.21
C GLU A 94 -11.21 8.19 0.31
N SER A 95 -11.20 6.96 0.82
CA SER A 95 -11.06 6.72 2.26
C SER A 95 -9.65 7.04 2.76
N ALA A 96 -8.62 6.86 1.93
CA ALA A 96 -7.27 7.34 2.22
C ALA A 96 -7.22 8.87 2.35
N GLY A 97 -7.87 9.61 1.44
CA GLY A 97 -7.98 11.07 1.54
C GLY A 97 -8.75 11.55 2.76
N ALA A 98 -9.81 10.83 3.15
CA ALA A 98 -10.54 11.11 4.38
C ALA A 98 -9.70 10.84 5.64
N LEU A 99 -8.98 9.72 5.68
CA LEU A 99 -8.07 9.38 6.76
C LEU A 99 -6.94 10.41 6.89
N HIS A 100 -6.35 10.84 5.78
CA HIS A 100 -5.31 11.87 5.78
C HIS A 100 -5.78 13.16 6.47
N ARG A 101 -6.94 13.69 6.06
CA ARG A 101 -7.53 14.89 6.69
C ARG A 101 -7.83 14.69 8.18
N ALA A 102 -8.30 13.51 8.55
CA ALA A 102 -8.57 13.18 9.95
C ALA A 102 -7.28 13.16 10.78
N LEU A 103 -6.20 12.57 10.26
CA LEU A 103 -4.89 12.54 10.89
C LEU A 103 -4.32 13.95 11.05
N GLU A 104 -4.37 14.78 10.00
CA GLU A 104 -3.95 16.19 10.06
C GLU A 104 -4.69 16.96 11.15
N ALA A 105 -6.02 16.81 11.23
CA ALA A 105 -6.83 17.47 12.25
C ALA A 105 -6.47 17.03 13.68
N GLN A 106 -6.20 15.73 13.89
CA GLN A 106 -5.78 15.22 15.20
C GLN A 106 -4.37 15.70 15.56
N LEU A 107 -3.43 15.69 14.61
CA LEU A 107 -2.06 16.18 14.81
C LEU A 107 -2.03 17.66 15.19
N ALA A 108 -2.90 18.46 14.57
CA ALA A 108 -3.04 19.88 14.92
C ALA A 108 -3.63 20.12 16.32
N ALA A 109 -4.25 19.11 16.95
CA ALA A 109 -4.83 19.22 18.29
C ALA A 109 -3.88 18.77 19.42
N VAL A 110 -2.82 18.01 19.09
CA VAL A 110 -1.79 17.57 20.06
C VAL A 110 -0.54 18.46 20.07
N HIS A 111 -0.48 19.46 19.19
CA HIS A 111 0.53 20.53 19.18
C HIS A 111 -0.11 21.87 19.55
#